data_AF-A0A3B9PTB2-F1
#
_entry.id   AF-A0A3B9PTB2-F1
#
_cell.length_a   1.000
_cell.length_b   1.000
_cell.length_c   1.000
_cell.angle_alpha   90.00
_cell.angle_beta   90.00
_cell.angle_gamma   90.00
#
_symmetry.space_group_name_H-M   'P 1'
#
loop_
_entity.id
_entity.type
_entity.pdbx_description
1 polymer ?
#
loop_
_entity_poly.entity_id
_entity_poly.type
_entity_poly.pdbx_seq_one_letter_code
_entity_poly.pdbx_strand_id
1 'polypeptide(L)' 'VGLAYVGAKGIKVIAVDGVLPSPKTANNGSYTLARGLNCFTNGVPTGAAKKFLDFALTAPGQKIVASTGFVPVK' A
#
# COMPACT_ATOMS: atom_id res chain seq x y z
N VAL A 1 -4.65 -2.87 -1.04
CA VAL A 1 -4.60 -3.96 -2.05
C VAL A 1 -3.18 -4.04 -2.60
N GLY A 2 -2.71 -5.23 -3.00
CA GLY A 2 -1.46 -5.37 -3.75
C GLY A 2 -1.75 -5.37 -5.24
N LEU A 3 -1.05 -4.54 -6.01
CA LEU A 3 -1.17 -4.37 -7.46
C LEU A 3 0.00 -5.02 -8.23
N ALA A 4 0.91 -5.71 -7.54
CA ALA A 4 2.14 -6.26 -8.11
C ALA A 4 1.93 -7.23 -9.29
N TYR A 5 0.77 -7.89 -9.36
CA TYR A 5 0.45 -8.85 -10.43
C TYR A 5 -0.48 -8.27 -11.51
N VAL A 6 -0.89 -7.00 -11.38
CA VAL A 6 -1.69 -6.33 -12.40
C VAL A 6 -0.84 -6.22 -13.67
N GLY A 7 -1.32 -6.79 -14.78
CA GLY A 7 -0.60 -6.82 -16.06
C GLY A 7 0.39 -7.98 -16.22
N ALA A 8 0.50 -8.88 -15.24
CA ALA A 8 1.28 -10.11 -15.40
C ALA A 8 0.68 -11.02 -16.49
N LYS A 9 1.54 -11.70 -17.25
CA LYS A 9 1.12 -12.59 -18.35
C LYS A 9 0.17 -13.67 -17.82
N GLY A 10 -0.99 -13.79 -18.47
CA GLY A 10 -2.01 -14.78 -18.11
C GLY A 10 -2.90 -14.38 -16.92
N ILE A 11 -2.75 -13.19 -16.35
CA ILE A 11 -3.61 -12.68 -15.28
C ILE A 11 -4.61 -11.66 -15.84
N LYS A 12 -5.89 -11.88 -15.54
CA LYS A 12 -6.97 -10.92 -15.84
C LYS A 12 -7.47 -10.30 -14.55
N VAL A 13 -7.47 -8.97 -14.49
CA VAL A 13 -8.04 -8.21 -13.36
C VAL A 13 -9.55 -8.15 -13.49
N ILE A 14 -10.26 -8.39 -12.40
CA ILE A 14 -11.72 -8.29 -12.31
C ILE A 14 -12.11 -7.18 -11.33
N ALA A 15 -13.31 -6.63 -11.53
CA ALA A 15 -13.92 -5.72 -10.58
C ALA A 15 -14.53 -6.50 -9.41
N VAL A 16 -14.50 -5.90 -8.22
CA VAL A 16 -15.27 -6.34 -7.05
C VAL A 16 -16.35 -5.31 -6.83
N ASP A 17 -17.62 -5.73 -6.83
CA ASP A 17 -18.78 -4.85 -6.71
C ASP A 17 -18.80 -3.69 -7.73
N GLY A 18 -18.33 -3.97 -8.96
CA GLY A 18 -18.23 -2.97 -10.03
C GLY A 18 -17.04 -2.01 -9.92
N VAL A 19 -16.19 -2.15 -8.89
CA VAL A 19 -15.01 -1.30 -8.68
C VAL A 19 -13.73 -2.04 -9.05
N LEU A 20 -12.88 -1.42 -9.88
CA LEU A 20 -11.55 -1.95 -10.20
C LEU A 20 -10.51 -1.54 -9.14
N PRO A 21 -9.51 -2.41 -8.88
CA PRO A 21 -8.42 -2.08 -7.96
C PRO A 21 -7.49 -1.01 -8.56
N SER A 22 -7.22 0.04 -7.80
CA SER A 22 -6.27 1.11 -8.15
C SER A 22 -5.76 1.79 -6.88
N PRO A 23 -4.68 2.59 -6.94
CA PRO A 23 -4.27 3.40 -5.79
C PRO A 23 -5.39 4.32 -5.29
N LYS A 24 -6.13 4.95 -6.21
CA LYS A 24 -7.25 5.85 -5.89
C LYS A 24 -8.38 5.11 -5.17
N THR A 25 -8.84 3.99 -5.73
CA THR A 25 -9.97 3.22 -5.18
C THR A 25 -9.62 2.49 -3.89
N ALA A 26 -8.34 2.15 -3.69
CA ALA A 26 -7.86 1.62 -2.43
C ALA A 26 -7.79 2.70 -1.33
N ASN A 27 -7.22 3.87 -1.62
CA ASN A 27 -7.03 4.93 -0.63
C ASN A 27 -8.33 5.63 -0.22
N ASN A 28 -9.35 5.66 -1.09
CA ASN A 28 -10.66 6.22 -0.75
C ASN A 28 -11.66 5.17 -0.21
N GLY A 29 -11.23 3.90 -0.05
CA GLY A 29 -12.06 2.82 0.49
C GLY A 29 -13.14 2.26 -0.44
N SER A 30 -13.28 2.76 -1.68
CA SER A 30 -14.29 2.25 -2.62
C SER A 30 -13.98 0.84 -3.13
N TYR A 31 -12.71 0.44 -3.19
CA TYR A 31 -12.33 -0.95 -3.42
C TYR A 31 -12.24 -1.69 -2.09
N THR A 32 -13.32 -2.42 -1.75
CA THR A 32 -13.53 -3.07 -0.45
C THR A 32 -12.53 -4.18 -0.15
N LEU A 33 -11.98 -4.83 -1.18
CA LEU A 33 -10.94 -5.86 -1.04
C LEU A 33 -9.54 -5.25 -0.90
N ALA A 34 -9.38 -4.36 0.08
CA ALA A 34 -8.12 -3.75 0.46
C ALA A 34 -7.94 -3.79 1.98
N ARG A 35 -6.70 -4.01 2.43
CA ARG A 35 -6.31 -3.90 3.85
C ARG A 35 -5.13 -2.96 4.01
N GLY A 36 -5.07 -2.29 5.15
CA GLY A 36 -3.90 -1.53 5.57
C GLY A 36 -2.72 -2.47 5.88
N LEU A 37 -1.52 -2.01 5.55
CA LEU A 37 -0.27 -2.62 6.01
C LEU A 37 0.30 -1.73 7.10
N ASN A 38 -0.04 -2.08 8.34
CA ASN A 38 0.33 -1.27 9.50
C ASN A 38 1.61 -1.80 10.13
N CYS A 39 2.49 -0.89 10.53
CA CYS A 39 3.58 -1.19 11.46
C CYS A 39 3.08 -0.97 12.89
N PHE A 40 3.33 -1.93 13.77
CA PHE A 40 2.92 -1.85 15.17
C PHE A 40 4.14 -1.72 16.08
N THR A 41 4.04 -0.86 17.09
CA THR A 41 5.06 -0.67 18.12
C THR A 41 4.40 -0.75 19.49
N ASN A 42 5.12 -1.27 20.49
CA ASN A 42 4.66 -1.23 21.87
C ASN A 42 4.98 0.14 22.47
N GLY A 43 4.00 1.04 22.47
CA GLY A 43 4.19 2.44 22.85
C GLY A 43 4.84 3.29 21.75
N VAL A 44 5.29 4.49 22.13
CA VAL A 44 5.91 5.46 21.22
C VAL A 44 7.29 4.95 20.78
N PRO A 45 7.57 4.79 19.48
CA PRO A 45 8.85 4.28 19.02
C PRO A 45 9.99 5.28 19.28
N THR A 46 11.15 4.74 19.62
CA THR A 46 12.39 5.50 19.79
C THR A 46 13.54 4.85 19.00
N GLY A 47 14.71 5.47 18.99
CA GLY A 47 15.92 4.90 18.39
C GLY A 47 15.77 4.51 16.92
N ALA A 48 16.27 3.32 16.55
CA ALA A 48 16.26 2.82 15.19
C ALA A 48 14.84 2.56 14.64
N ALA A 49 13.93 2.08 15.48
CA ALA A 49 12.54 1.82 15.09
C ALA A 49 11.85 3.13 14.64
N LYS A 50 12.02 4.22 15.40
CA LYS A 50 11.48 5.52 15.02
C LYS A 50 12.07 6.01 13.70
N LYS A 51 13.39 5.94 13.53
CA LYS A 51 14.07 6.37 12.30
C LYS A 51 13.57 5.63 11.06
N PHE A 52 13.35 4.32 11.20
CA PHE A 52 12.80 3.51 10.10
C PHE A 52 11.36 3.91 9.76
N LEU A 53 10.49 4.06 10.76
CA LEU A 53 9.10 4.48 10.53
C LEU A 53 9.01 5.87 9.93
N ASP A 54 9.81 6.82 10.43
CA ASP A 54 9.90 8.17 9.88
C ASP A 54 10.31 8.11 8.41
N PHE A 55 11.37 7.35 8.07
CA PHE A 55 11.82 7.16 6.69
C PHE A 55 10.75 6.52 5.79
N ALA A 56 10.11 5.44 6.25
CA ALA A 56 9.11 4.73 5.48
C ALA A 56 7.94 5.64 5.08
N LEU A 57 7.61 6.64 5.90
CA LEU A 57 6.54 7.61 5.68
C LEU A 57 6.96 8.86 4.88
N THR A 58 8.22 8.96 4.44
CA THR A 58 8.70 10.03 3.55
C THR A 58 8.32 9.78 2.10
N ALA A 59 8.39 10.81 1.24
CA ALA A 59 8.15 10.65 -0.20
C ALA A 59 9.11 9.63 -0.86
N PRO A 60 10.43 9.61 -0.57
CA PRO A 60 11.31 8.54 -1.04
C PRO A 60 10.90 7.14 -0.55
N GLY A 61 10.54 7.01 0.73
CA GLY A 61 10.05 5.74 1.29
C GLY A 61 8.80 5.23 0.56
N GLN A 62 7.84 6.12 0.31
CA GLN A 62 6.61 5.81 -0.41
C GLN A 62 6.84 5.48 -1.90
N LYS A 63 7.88 6.04 -2.54
CA LYS A 63 8.30 5.60 -3.88
C LYS A 63 8.77 4.15 -3.90
N ILE A 64 9.45 3.69 -2.85
CA ILE A 64 9.84 2.27 -2.70
C ILE A 64 8.59 1.39 -2.50
N VAL A 65 7.62 1.84 -1.72
CA VAL A 65 6.33 1.13 -1.58
C VAL A 65 5.65 0.97 -2.95
N ALA A 66 5.60 2.05 -3.74
CA ALA A 66 5.02 2.01 -5.08
C ALA A 66 5.76 1.06 -6.03
N SER A 67 7.10 1.03 -5.99
CA SER A 67 7.90 0.23 -6.92
C SER A 67 7.73 -1.29 -6.72
N THR A 68 7.24 -1.70 -5.56
CA THR A 68 6.95 -3.11 -5.23
C THR A 68 5.48 -3.50 -5.49
N GLY A 69 4.69 -2.59 -6.07
CA GLY A 69 3.29 -2.83 -6.40
C GLY A 69 2.33 -2.67 -5.21
N PHE A 70 2.74 -2.01 -4.13
CA PHE A 70 1.82 -1.61 -3.06
C PHE A 70 1.31 -0.18 -3.28
N VAL A 71 0.17 0.13 -2.66
CA VAL A 71 -0.44 1.46 -2.73
C VAL A 71 0.20 2.39 -1.69
N PRO A 72 0.80 3.52 -2.11
CA PRO A 72 1.31 4.53 -1.20
C PRO A 72 0.20 5.19 -0.37
N VAL A 73 0.52 5.56 0.87
CA VAL A 73 -0.40 6.28 1.78
C VAL A 73 -0.29 7.80 1.67
N LYS A 74 0.69 8.31 0.91
CA LYS A 74 0.91 9.73 0.60
C LYS A 74 1.17 9.90 -0.89
#